data_AF-A0A545T4D7-F1
#
_entry.id   AF-A0A545T4D7-F1
#
_cell.length_a   1.000
_cell.length_b   1.000
_cell.length_c   1.000
_cell.angle_alpha   90.00
_cell.angle_beta   90.00
_cell.angle_gamma   90.00
#
_symmetry.space_group_name_H-M   'P 1'
#
loop_
_entity.id
_entity.type
_entity.pdbx_description
1 polymer ?
#
loop_
_entity_poly.entity_id
_entity_poly.type
_entity_poly.pdbx_seq_one_letter_code
_entity_poly.pdbx_strand_id
1 'polypeptide(L)'
;MATFEYVAKNASGESISGTMEAVNREVVADRLLSRGNVPVNIAEKSESESLLDADIGKIFRSRSVKLQDLVMFSRQMYSLTKAGIPLTRAIAGLLETTNSIALREALESINSDLNAGNNLASSFARHDHIFSSIYVSLIHVGENSGRLEEAFRQIAEYLELEQTTRQRIKSAMRYPMFVTLAIVAAVIIINIWVIPQFSSIFAQFNAGQLPLPTRILMATSEFFLNYWWLVGLLSVGSVVGFLQYIKTPAGKLWWDRIKLKFPVIGDIIYRALLARFSRTFGMMIRSGVPLINALNIVAEVVDNDWVAQHVRDMRGGVENGESIRLVASRTEMFSPLVIQMVSVGEETGQLDEMLEQVALFYEEQVDYDLKKLSDYIEPIMIVFIGGIVLILMLAVYLPMWELTSAGRRG
;
A
#
# COMPACT_ATOMS: atom_id res chain seq x y z
N MET A 1 0.01 46.07 -14.63
CA MET A 1 0.23 47.25 -13.77
C MET A 1 0.83 46.73 -12.48
N ALA A 2 1.84 47.40 -11.94
CA ALA A 2 2.51 46.96 -10.71
C ALA A 2 1.89 47.67 -9.50
N THR A 3 1.80 46.97 -8.38
CA THR A 3 1.32 47.52 -7.11
C THR A 3 2.51 48.06 -6.33
N PHE A 4 2.51 49.34 -6.00
CA PHE A 4 3.54 49.98 -5.19
C PHE A 4 3.02 50.20 -3.78
N GLU A 5 3.87 49.94 -2.79
CA GLU A 5 3.65 50.36 -1.41
C GLU A 5 4.39 51.67 -1.18
N TYR A 6 3.69 52.67 -0.64
CA TYR A 6 4.26 53.99 -0.40
C TYR A 6 4.09 54.41 1.06
N VAL A 7 5.05 55.19 1.53
CA VAL A 7 4.98 55.98 2.75
C VAL A 7 5.19 57.43 2.36
N ALA A 8 4.23 58.30 2.66
CA ALA A 8 4.29 59.74 2.39
C ALA A 8 3.97 60.52 3.66
N LYS A 9 4.34 61.79 3.72
CA LYS A 9 3.95 62.70 4.81
C LYS A 9 2.94 63.72 4.32
N ASN A 10 1.88 63.94 5.09
CA ASN A 10 0.91 65.00 4.81
C ASN A 10 1.48 66.38 5.19
N ALA A 11 0.78 67.46 4.85
CA ALA A 11 1.19 68.84 5.16
C ALA A 11 1.35 69.11 6.67
N SER A 12 0.73 68.29 7.52
CA SER A 12 0.83 68.34 8.99
C SER A 12 2.02 67.54 9.55
N GLY A 13 2.79 66.85 8.70
CA GLY A 13 3.96 66.08 9.08
C GLY A 13 3.70 64.63 9.51
N GLU A 14 2.46 64.15 9.44
CA GLU A 14 2.08 62.77 9.78
C GLU A 14 2.36 61.82 8.62
N SER A 15 2.91 60.64 8.95
CA SER A 15 3.19 59.60 7.97
C SER A 15 1.93 58.82 7.61
N ILE A 16 1.61 58.78 6.32
CA ILE A 16 0.54 57.97 5.73
C ILE A 16 1.17 56.86 4.88
N SER A 17 0.68 55.63 5.04
CA SER A 17 1.13 54.46 4.28
C SER A 17 -0.03 53.80 3.56
N GLY A 18 0.20 53.32 2.33
CA GLY A 18 -0.82 52.62 1.55
C GLY A 18 -0.26 51.97 0.30
N THR A 19 -1.12 51.29 -0.45
CA THR A 19 -0.78 50.69 -1.74
C THR A 19 -1.45 51.42 -2.89
N MET A 20 -0.78 51.50 -4.04
CA MET A 20 -1.33 52.12 -5.25
C MET A 20 -0.82 51.41 -6.50
N GLU A 21 -1.72 51.14 -7.44
CA GLU A 21 -1.36 50.60 -8.76
C GLU A 21 -0.89 51.72 -9.70
N ALA A 22 0.28 51.52 -10.29
CA ALA A 22 0.86 52.44 -11.26
C ALA A 22 1.75 51.71 -12.27
N VAL A 23 2.21 52.45 -13.29
CA VAL A 23 3.09 51.92 -14.34
C VAL A 23 4.55 51.97 -13.89
N ASN A 24 4.94 52.94 -13.06
CA ASN A 24 6.27 53.10 -12.49
C ASN A 24 6.20 53.92 -11.18
N ARG A 25 7.34 54.04 -10.48
CA ARG A 25 7.44 54.74 -9.18
C ARG A 25 7.18 56.24 -9.33
N GLU A 26 7.57 56.83 -10.45
CA GLU A 26 7.43 58.24 -10.77
C GLU A 26 5.95 58.65 -10.82
N VAL A 27 5.08 57.82 -11.42
CA VAL A 27 3.63 58.06 -11.47
C VAL A 27 2.99 58.00 -10.08
N VAL A 28 3.52 57.18 -9.16
CA VAL A 28 3.06 57.15 -7.76
C VAL A 28 3.49 58.42 -7.04
N ALA A 29 4.72 58.88 -7.23
CA ALA A 29 5.24 60.11 -6.63
C ALA A 29 4.43 61.34 -7.06
N ASP A 30 4.15 61.48 -8.36
CA ASP A 30 3.37 62.60 -8.90
C ASP A 30 1.93 62.63 -8.36
N ARG A 31 1.29 61.45 -8.24
CA ARG A 31 -0.06 61.36 -7.65
C ARG A 31 -0.07 61.73 -6.17
N LEU A 32 0.96 61.34 -5.41
CA LEU A 32 1.07 61.71 -4.00
C LEU A 32 1.30 63.20 -3.82
N LEU A 33 2.18 63.79 -4.62
CA LEU A 33 2.44 65.24 -4.65
C LEU A 33 1.19 66.04 -5.06
N SER A 34 0.44 65.58 -6.06
CA SER A 34 -0.82 66.24 -6.47
C SER A 34 -1.90 66.23 -5.38
N ARG A 35 -1.80 65.29 -4.42
CA ARG A 35 -2.68 65.19 -3.25
C ARG A 35 -2.13 65.93 -2.02
N GLY A 36 -1.04 66.68 -2.17
CA GLY A 36 -0.39 67.43 -1.09
C GLY A 36 0.42 66.57 -0.12
N ASN A 37 0.77 65.34 -0.49
CA ASN A 37 1.57 64.43 0.32
C ASN A 37 2.98 64.28 -0.27
N VAL A 38 4.01 64.46 0.56
CA VAL A 38 5.41 64.34 0.14
C VAL A 38 5.85 62.89 0.28
N PRO A 39 6.22 62.19 -0.81
CA PRO A 39 6.67 60.80 -0.74
C PRO A 39 8.01 60.68 0.00
N VAL A 40 8.07 59.76 0.97
CA VAL A 40 9.28 59.45 1.75
C VAL A 40 9.91 58.17 1.26
N ASN A 41 9.09 57.16 0.93
CA ASN A 41 9.55 55.91 0.36
C ASN A 41 8.48 55.34 -0.59
N ILE A 42 8.90 54.87 -1.76
CA ILE A 42 8.03 54.19 -2.73
C ILE A 42 8.76 52.91 -3.13
N ALA A 43 8.25 51.79 -2.64
CA ALA A 43 8.76 50.46 -2.95
C ALA A 43 7.77 49.74 -3.88
N GLU A 44 8.30 49.09 -4.90
CA GLU A 44 7.49 48.17 -5.69
C GLU A 44 7.20 46.95 -4.81
N LYS A 45 5.93 46.59 -4.66
CA LYS A 45 5.56 45.34 -4.00
C LYS A 45 5.89 44.23 -4.99
N SER A 46 7.15 43.80 -4.97
CA SER A 46 7.55 42.57 -5.64
C SER A 46 6.64 41.48 -5.11
N GLU A 47 5.88 40.81 -5.99
CA GLU A 47 5.36 39.47 -5.74
C GLU A 47 6.56 38.52 -5.62
N SER A 48 7.38 38.71 -4.58
CA SER A 48 8.09 37.61 -3.99
C SER A 48 7.01 36.86 -3.24
N GLU A 49 6.35 35.94 -3.96
CA GLU A 49 5.72 34.79 -3.33
C GLU A 49 6.66 34.31 -2.24
N SER A 50 6.15 34.32 -1.01
CA SER A 50 6.84 33.74 0.13
C SER A 50 6.98 32.25 -0.12
N LEU A 51 8.06 31.84 -0.78
CA LEU A 51 8.47 30.46 -1.02
C LEU A 51 8.79 29.69 0.27
N LEU A 52 8.59 30.30 1.44
CA LEU A 52 8.86 29.71 2.75
C LEU A 52 7.59 29.49 3.59
N ASP A 53 6.42 29.99 3.16
CA ASP A 53 5.15 29.78 3.88
C ASP A 53 4.06 29.10 3.02
N ALA A 54 4.38 28.80 1.76
CA ALA A 54 3.60 27.89 0.94
C ALA A 54 4.12 26.45 1.09
N ASP A 55 3.21 25.53 1.41
CA ASP A 55 3.29 24.10 1.09
C ASP A 55 3.95 23.10 2.04
N ILE A 56 4.26 23.40 3.31
CA ILE A 56 4.47 22.28 4.27
C ILE A 56 3.17 21.48 4.45
N GLY A 57 2.02 22.16 4.45
CA GLY A 57 0.70 21.50 4.50
C GLY A 57 0.32 20.71 3.24
N LYS A 58 0.80 21.10 2.05
CA LYS A 58 0.54 20.34 0.80
C LYS A 58 1.52 19.19 0.59
N ILE A 59 2.73 19.25 1.14
CA ILE A 59 3.68 18.13 1.14
C ILE A 59 3.15 16.97 2.01
N PHE A 60 2.37 17.26 3.07
CA PHE A 60 1.71 16.25 3.91
C PHE A 60 0.26 15.91 3.51
N ARG A 61 -0.32 16.55 2.48
CA ARG A 61 -1.62 16.11 1.95
C ARG A 61 -1.43 14.76 1.27
N SER A 62 -1.89 13.71 1.95
CA SER A 62 -1.99 12.37 1.38
C SER A 62 -2.76 12.45 0.06
N ARG A 63 -2.06 12.34 -1.07
CA ARG A 63 -2.66 12.22 -2.40
C ARG A 63 -3.44 10.91 -2.58
N SER A 64 -3.37 9.99 -1.61
CA SER A 64 -4.08 8.73 -1.64
C SER A 64 -5.40 8.80 -0.87
N VAL A 65 -6.46 8.30 -1.52
CA VAL A 65 -7.78 8.11 -0.93
C VAL A 65 -7.81 6.75 -0.23
N LYS A 66 -8.40 6.67 0.97
CA LYS A 66 -8.54 5.39 1.67
C LYS A 66 -9.57 4.54 0.93
N LEU A 67 -9.31 3.23 0.83
CA LEU A 67 -10.25 2.28 0.22
C LEU A 67 -11.67 2.37 0.82
N GLN A 68 -11.78 2.61 2.13
CA GLN A 68 -13.06 2.79 2.80
C GLN A 68 -13.86 3.99 2.27
N ASP A 69 -13.19 5.09 1.93
CA ASP A 69 -13.86 6.28 1.40
C ASP A 69 -14.39 6.01 -0.01
N LEU A 70 -13.63 5.26 -0.83
CA LEU A 70 -14.09 4.80 -2.15
C LEU A 70 -15.28 3.85 -2.04
N VAL A 71 -15.25 2.90 -1.10
CA VAL A 71 -16.39 2.00 -0.84
C VAL A 71 -17.64 2.80 -0.50
N MET A 72 -17.55 3.76 0.43
CA MET A 72 -18.69 4.59 0.80
C MET A 72 -19.19 5.43 -0.36
N PHE A 73 -18.30 6.07 -1.11
CA PHE A 73 -18.64 6.83 -2.30
C PHE A 73 -19.38 5.96 -3.33
N SER A 74 -18.87 4.79 -3.67
CA SER A 74 -19.51 3.89 -4.65
C SER A 74 -20.88 3.40 -4.19
N ARG A 75 -21.04 3.06 -2.91
CA ARG A 75 -22.35 2.67 -2.34
C ARG A 75 -23.37 3.81 -2.38
N GLN A 76 -22.92 5.03 -2.08
CA GLN A 76 -23.77 6.22 -2.14
C GLN A 76 -24.14 6.53 -3.58
N MET A 77 -23.20 6.47 -4.53
CA MET A 77 -23.48 6.63 -5.95
C MET A 77 -24.47 5.57 -6.45
N TYR A 78 -24.32 4.29 -6.07
CA TYR A 78 -25.31 3.25 -6.38
C TYR A 78 -26.70 3.63 -5.83
N SER A 79 -26.79 4.04 -4.56
CA SER A 79 -28.06 4.40 -3.93
C SER A 79 -28.74 5.60 -4.62
N LEU A 80 -27.96 6.62 -4.98
CA LEU A 80 -28.45 7.84 -5.63
C LEU A 80 -28.85 7.58 -7.09
N THR A 81 -28.05 6.83 -7.84
CA THR A 81 -28.36 6.45 -9.23
C THR A 81 -29.58 5.54 -9.31
N LYS A 82 -29.71 4.60 -8.38
CA LYS A 82 -30.92 3.77 -8.21
C LYS A 82 -32.17 4.59 -7.90
N ALA A 83 -32.03 5.67 -7.13
CA ALA A 83 -33.11 6.61 -6.87
C ALA A 83 -33.43 7.54 -8.07
N GLY A 84 -32.72 7.39 -9.19
CA GLY A 84 -32.91 8.21 -10.40
C GLY A 84 -32.36 9.63 -10.27
N ILE A 85 -31.50 9.90 -9.29
CA ILE A 85 -30.91 11.23 -9.10
C ILE A 85 -29.87 11.48 -10.21
N PRO A 86 -29.92 12.64 -10.91
CA PRO A 86 -28.92 12.98 -11.92
C PRO A 86 -27.49 12.96 -11.37
N LEU A 87 -26.53 12.44 -12.13
CA LEU A 87 -25.14 12.23 -11.70
C LEU A 87 -24.46 13.49 -11.18
N THR A 88 -24.63 14.62 -11.87
CA THR A 88 -24.05 15.90 -11.46
C THR A 88 -24.57 16.33 -10.08
N ARG A 89 -25.86 16.13 -9.82
CA ARG A 89 -26.47 16.39 -8.51
C ARG A 89 -26.01 15.39 -7.45
N ALA A 90 -25.90 14.11 -7.81
CA ALA A 90 -25.41 13.07 -6.91
C ALA A 90 -23.96 13.38 -6.46
N ILE A 91 -23.05 13.66 -7.40
CA ILE A 91 -21.66 13.99 -7.10
C ILE A 91 -21.56 15.29 -6.31
N ALA A 92 -22.33 16.33 -6.66
CA ALA A 92 -22.39 17.57 -5.89
C ALA A 92 -22.81 17.36 -4.42
N GLY A 93 -23.82 16.51 -4.16
CA GLY A 93 -24.22 16.18 -2.79
C GLY A 93 -23.15 15.39 -2.01
N LEU A 94 -22.39 14.52 -2.69
CA LEU A 94 -21.32 13.75 -2.06
C LEU A 94 -20.05 14.57 -1.82
N LEU A 95 -19.82 15.62 -2.60
CA LEU A 95 -18.73 16.60 -2.39
C LEU A 95 -18.83 17.31 -1.03
N GLU A 96 -20.06 17.61 -0.60
CA GLU A 96 -20.32 18.28 0.68
C GLU A 96 -20.06 17.36 1.88
N THR A 97 -20.25 16.05 1.71
CA THR A 97 -20.20 15.07 2.80
C THR A 97 -18.91 14.25 2.87
N THR A 98 -18.06 14.31 1.84
CA THR A 98 -16.78 13.58 1.84
C THR A 98 -15.79 14.17 2.86
N ASN A 99 -15.13 13.28 3.61
CA ASN A 99 -14.08 13.66 4.56
C ASN A 99 -12.68 13.64 3.94
N SER A 100 -12.53 13.05 2.75
CA SER A 100 -11.24 12.93 2.06
C SER A 100 -11.01 14.13 1.16
N ILE A 101 -9.96 14.90 1.47
CA ILE A 101 -9.57 16.09 0.69
C ILE A 101 -9.22 15.70 -0.75
N ALA A 102 -8.43 14.64 -0.94
CA ALA A 102 -8.04 14.16 -2.26
C ALA A 102 -9.25 13.68 -3.08
N LEU A 103 -10.22 13.00 -2.44
CA LEU A 103 -11.44 12.59 -3.12
C LEU A 103 -12.32 13.80 -3.46
N ARG A 104 -12.39 14.80 -2.59
CA ARG A 104 -13.12 16.05 -2.86
C ARG A 104 -12.57 16.76 -4.08
N GLU A 105 -11.27 17.00 -4.13
CA GLU A 105 -10.60 17.67 -5.26
C GLU A 105 -10.86 16.92 -6.59
N ALA A 106 -10.79 15.58 -6.57
CA ALA A 106 -11.10 14.77 -7.75
C ALA A 106 -12.58 14.86 -8.17
N LEU A 107 -13.51 14.78 -7.20
CA LEU A 107 -14.93 14.88 -7.48
C LEU A 107 -15.35 16.29 -7.96
N GLU A 108 -14.66 17.35 -7.52
CA GLU A 108 -14.88 18.72 -8.01
C GLU A 108 -14.52 18.82 -9.49
N SER A 109 -13.35 18.29 -9.87
CA SER A 109 -12.93 18.20 -11.27
C SER A 109 -13.91 17.38 -12.09
N ILE A 110 -14.30 16.19 -11.62
CA ILE A 110 -15.25 15.30 -12.31
C ILE A 110 -16.61 15.99 -12.49
N ASN A 111 -17.12 16.66 -11.46
CA ASN A 111 -18.40 17.36 -11.54
C ASN A 111 -18.34 18.53 -12.54
N SER A 112 -17.24 19.28 -12.56
CA SER A 112 -16.99 20.33 -13.56
C SER A 112 -16.96 19.75 -14.98
N ASP A 113 -16.28 18.63 -15.17
CA ASP A 113 -16.17 17.96 -16.48
C ASP A 113 -17.53 17.47 -16.99
N LEU A 114 -18.35 16.90 -16.10
CA LEU A 114 -19.71 16.48 -16.44
C LEU A 114 -20.61 17.67 -16.80
N ASN A 115 -20.50 18.79 -16.06
CA ASN A 115 -21.23 20.01 -16.37
C ASN A 115 -20.79 20.62 -17.72
N ALA A 116 -19.53 20.40 -18.11
CA ALA A 116 -19.01 20.77 -19.43
C ALA A 116 -19.42 19.79 -20.55
N GLY A 117 -20.11 18.69 -20.23
CA GLY A 117 -20.59 17.70 -21.19
C GLY A 117 -19.58 16.60 -21.53
N ASN A 118 -18.50 16.44 -20.77
CA ASN A 118 -17.56 15.34 -20.95
C ASN A 118 -18.13 14.01 -20.43
N ASN A 119 -17.69 12.89 -21.01
CA ASN A 119 -18.10 11.55 -20.59
C ASN A 119 -17.58 11.21 -19.18
N LEU A 120 -18.42 10.56 -18.38
CA LEU A 120 -18.15 10.15 -17.00
C LEU A 120 -16.89 9.28 -16.90
N ALA A 121 -16.77 8.25 -17.74
CA ALA A 121 -15.61 7.36 -17.70
C ALA A 121 -14.30 8.12 -17.96
N SER A 122 -14.30 9.05 -18.92
CA SER A 122 -13.12 9.85 -19.25
C SER A 122 -12.72 10.80 -18.11
N SER A 123 -13.71 11.32 -17.38
CA SER A 123 -13.47 12.18 -16.21
C SER A 123 -12.88 11.41 -15.05
N PHE A 124 -13.37 10.19 -14.78
CA PHE A 124 -12.76 9.32 -13.77
C PHE A 124 -11.34 8.85 -14.18
N ALA A 125 -11.11 8.57 -15.46
CA ALA A 125 -9.81 8.11 -15.97
C ALA A 125 -8.67 9.14 -15.78
N ARG A 126 -8.99 10.45 -15.73
CA ARG A 126 -7.99 11.51 -15.43
C ARG A 126 -7.44 11.43 -14.00
N HIS A 127 -8.07 10.67 -13.11
CA HIS A 127 -7.67 10.48 -11.72
C HIS A 127 -7.29 9.02 -11.44
N ASP A 128 -6.42 8.45 -12.28
CA ASP A 128 -5.89 7.07 -12.21
C ASP A 128 -5.26 6.67 -10.86
N HIS A 129 -4.68 7.63 -10.15
CA HIS A 129 -4.12 7.46 -8.80
C HIS A 129 -5.19 7.24 -7.72
N ILE A 130 -6.47 7.51 -8.01
CA ILE A 130 -7.61 7.31 -7.11
C ILE A 130 -8.50 6.17 -7.61
N PHE A 131 -8.84 6.18 -8.91
CA PHE A 131 -9.74 5.21 -9.52
C PHE A 131 -8.96 4.21 -10.36
N SER A 132 -9.01 2.94 -9.96
CA SER A 132 -8.36 1.84 -10.67
C SER A 132 -8.96 1.62 -12.07
N SER A 133 -8.24 0.94 -12.94
CA SER A 133 -8.70 0.63 -14.31
C SER A 133 -10.00 -0.19 -14.31
N ILE A 134 -10.20 -1.09 -13.35
CA ILE A 134 -11.49 -1.78 -13.16
C ILE A 134 -12.63 -0.81 -12.83
N TYR A 135 -12.40 0.18 -11.96
CA TYR A 135 -13.40 1.19 -11.59
C TYR A 135 -13.85 1.98 -12.83
N VAL A 136 -12.89 2.48 -13.60
CA VAL A 136 -13.12 3.26 -14.82
C VAL A 136 -13.82 2.42 -15.88
N SER A 137 -13.43 1.15 -16.04
CA SER A 137 -13.98 0.25 -17.06
C SER A 137 -15.42 -0.13 -16.78
N LEU A 138 -15.77 -0.37 -15.51
CA LEU A 138 -17.16 -0.62 -15.11
C LEU A 138 -18.03 0.63 -15.34
N ILE A 139 -17.51 1.82 -15.04
CA ILE A 139 -18.19 3.07 -15.41
C ILE A 139 -18.37 3.17 -16.92
N HIS A 140 -17.33 2.90 -17.71
CA HIS A 140 -17.40 2.97 -19.17
C HIS A 140 -18.46 2.04 -19.75
N VAL A 141 -18.56 0.80 -19.26
CA VAL A 141 -19.62 -0.12 -19.69
C VAL A 141 -20.99 0.34 -19.22
N GLY A 142 -21.11 0.80 -17.98
CA GLY A 142 -22.35 1.36 -17.43
C GLY A 142 -22.84 2.60 -18.19
N GLU A 143 -21.93 3.49 -18.57
CA GLU A 143 -22.21 4.72 -19.31
C GLU A 143 -22.70 4.40 -20.73
N ASN A 144 -21.98 3.55 -21.47
CA ASN A 144 -22.36 3.17 -22.83
C ASN A 144 -23.64 2.32 -22.91
N SER A 145 -23.92 1.53 -21.87
CA SER A 145 -25.15 0.71 -21.80
C SER A 145 -26.32 1.41 -21.13
N GLY A 146 -26.12 2.62 -20.57
CA GLY A 146 -27.13 3.32 -19.77
C GLY A 146 -27.45 2.65 -18.42
N ARG A 147 -26.60 1.73 -17.95
CA ARG A 147 -26.80 0.92 -16.72
C ARG A 147 -25.83 1.34 -15.62
N LEU A 148 -25.74 2.65 -15.36
CA LEU A 148 -24.84 3.18 -14.32
C LEU A 148 -25.19 2.74 -12.90
N GLU A 149 -26.47 2.49 -12.62
CA GLU A 149 -26.90 1.86 -11.34
C GLU A 149 -26.15 0.53 -11.13
N GLU A 150 -26.17 -0.33 -12.14
CA GLU A 150 -25.53 -1.64 -12.09
C GLU A 150 -24.00 -1.55 -12.01
N ALA A 151 -23.41 -0.60 -12.74
CA ALA A 151 -21.96 -0.36 -12.67
C ALA A 151 -21.53 0.07 -11.26
N PHE A 152 -22.21 1.02 -10.63
CA PHE A 152 -21.88 1.45 -9.26
C PHE A 152 -22.15 0.35 -8.22
N ARG A 153 -23.17 -0.51 -8.43
CA ARG A 153 -23.40 -1.69 -7.60
C ARG A 153 -22.20 -2.64 -7.65
N GLN A 154 -21.76 -3.00 -8.85
CA GLN A 154 -20.63 -3.92 -9.05
C GLN A 154 -19.31 -3.34 -8.51
N ILE A 155 -19.07 -2.05 -8.71
CA ILE A 155 -17.91 -1.35 -8.14
C ILE A 155 -17.95 -1.39 -6.61
N ALA A 156 -19.10 -1.11 -6.00
CA ALA A 156 -19.24 -1.18 -4.55
C ALA A 156 -18.96 -2.58 -4.02
N GLU A 157 -19.55 -3.61 -4.63
CA GLU A 157 -19.30 -5.03 -4.27
C GLU A 157 -17.83 -5.42 -4.41
N TYR A 158 -17.18 -5.00 -5.50
CA TYR A 158 -15.74 -5.21 -5.72
C TYR A 158 -14.89 -4.59 -4.61
N LEU A 159 -15.12 -3.31 -4.30
CA LEU A 159 -14.32 -2.60 -3.31
C LEU A 159 -14.61 -3.08 -1.88
N GLU A 160 -15.85 -3.46 -1.55
CA GLU A 160 -16.22 -4.05 -0.26
C GLU A 160 -15.51 -5.39 -0.04
N LEU A 161 -15.47 -6.24 -1.07
CA LEU A 161 -14.75 -7.50 -1.03
C LEU A 161 -13.24 -7.23 -0.86
N GLU A 162 -12.67 -6.33 -1.65
CA GLU A 162 -11.25 -5.98 -1.53
C GLU A 162 -10.90 -5.45 -0.13
N GLN A 163 -11.75 -4.60 0.43
CA GLN A 163 -11.60 -4.08 1.79
C GLN A 163 -11.64 -5.22 2.82
N THR A 164 -12.62 -6.12 2.70
CA THR A 164 -12.78 -7.26 3.59
C THR A 164 -11.57 -8.19 3.52
N THR A 165 -11.11 -8.55 2.32
CA THR A 165 -9.91 -9.38 2.13
C THR A 165 -8.67 -8.72 2.72
N ARG A 166 -8.44 -7.43 2.46
CA ARG A 166 -7.31 -6.69 3.05
C ARG A 166 -7.39 -6.66 4.58
N GLN A 167 -8.58 -6.48 5.15
CA GLN A 167 -8.79 -6.51 6.60
C GLN A 167 -8.55 -7.89 7.19
N ARG A 168 -9.01 -8.97 6.55
CA ARG A 168 -8.75 -10.35 6.96
C ARG A 168 -7.27 -10.66 6.97
N ILE A 169 -6.54 -10.33 5.89
CA ILE A 169 -5.09 -10.50 5.81
C ILE A 169 -4.39 -9.70 6.91
N LYS A 170 -4.71 -8.41 7.08
CA LYS A 170 -4.11 -7.57 8.13
C LYS A 170 -4.37 -8.11 9.53
N SER A 171 -5.56 -8.66 9.77
CA SER A 171 -5.93 -9.21 11.07
C SER A 171 -5.17 -10.50 11.36
N ALA A 172 -5.10 -11.41 10.38
CA ALA A 172 -4.33 -12.66 10.47
C ALA A 172 -2.82 -12.40 10.65
N MET A 173 -2.27 -11.36 10.03
CA MET A 173 -0.84 -11.01 10.14
C MET A 173 -0.47 -10.29 11.44
N ARG A 174 -1.44 -9.74 12.19
CA ARG A 174 -1.18 -8.94 13.39
C ARG A 174 -0.50 -9.76 14.48
N TYR A 175 -0.98 -10.98 14.72
CA TYR A 175 -0.42 -11.87 15.74
C TYR A 175 1.02 -12.33 15.39
N PRO A 176 1.31 -12.88 14.20
CA PRO A 176 2.69 -13.20 13.82
C PRO A 176 3.64 -12.00 13.90
N MET A 177 3.19 -10.80 13.49
CA MET A 177 4.01 -9.58 13.58
C MET A 177 4.34 -9.22 15.03
N PHE A 178 3.35 -9.24 15.93
CA PHE A 178 3.56 -8.94 17.35
C PHE A 178 4.50 -9.94 18.01
N VAL A 179 4.30 -11.24 17.74
CA VAL A 179 5.14 -12.32 18.28
C VAL A 179 6.57 -12.24 17.77
N THR A 180 6.76 -12.03 16.47
CA THR A 180 8.09 -11.86 15.87
C THR A 180 8.81 -10.66 16.46
N LEU A 181 8.10 -9.54 16.67
CA LEU A 181 8.66 -8.36 17.31
C LEU A 181 9.09 -8.65 18.76
N ALA A 182 8.27 -9.39 19.53
CA ALA A 182 8.60 -9.80 20.89
C ALA A 182 9.83 -10.72 20.94
N ILE A 183 9.94 -11.68 20.01
CA ILE A 183 11.13 -12.54 19.87
C ILE A 183 12.38 -11.70 19.59
N VAL A 184 12.32 -10.82 18.59
CA VAL A 184 13.47 -9.99 18.23
C VAL A 184 13.88 -9.11 19.41
N ALA A 185 12.92 -8.50 20.10
CA ALA A 185 13.18 -7.72 21.31
C ALA A 185 13.82 -8.57 22.42
N ALA A 186 13.31 -9.77 22.68
CA ALA A 186 13.87 -10.69 23.68
C ALA A 186 15.32 -11.08 23.34
N VAL A 187 15.60 -11.42 22.08
CA VAL A 187 16.95 -11.77 21.62
C VAL A 187 17.91 -10.59 21.77
N ILE A 188 17.47 -9.36 21.47
CA ILE A 188 18.26 -8.14 21.66
C ILE A 188 18.56 -7.92 23.15
N ILE A 189 17.56 -8.00 24.04
CA ILE A 189 17.73 -7.82 25.49
C ILE A 189 18.69 -8.87 26.05
N ILE A 190 18.53 -10.14 25.65
CA ILE A 190 19.41 -11.23 26.10
C ILE A 190 20.85 -10.96 25.66
N ASN A 191 21.09 -10.55 24.42
CA ASN A 191 22.44 -10.31 23.92
C ASN A 191 23.13 -9.09 24.53
N ILE A 192 22.39 -8.01 24.79
CA ILE A 192 22.97 -6.76 25.30
C ILE A 192 23.12 -6.77 26.82
N TRP A 193 22.18 -7.36 27.56
CA TRP A 193 22.17 -7.29 29.03
C TRP A 193 22.51 -8.62 29.70
N VAL A 194 21.88 -9.72 29.27
CA VAL A 194 21.98 -10.99 30.00
C VAL A 194 23.34 -11.66 29.77
N ILE A 195 23.76 -11.83 28.52
CA ILE A 195 25.01 -12.53 28.19
C ILE A 195 26.26 -11.82 28.78
N PRO A 196 26.41 -10.48 28.69
CA PRO A 196 27.61 -9.80 29.21
C PRO A 196 27.74 -9.91 30.73
N GLN A 197 26.61 -9.85 31.45
CA GLN A 197 26.61 -9.98 32.91
C GLN A 197 27.15 -11.35 33.33
N PHE A 198 26.77 -12.42 32.64
CA PHE A 198 27.34 -13.76 32.87
C PHE A 198 28.82 -13.84 32.46
N SER A 199 29.20 -13.23 31.34
CA SER A 199 30.60 -13.21 30.90
C SER A 199 31.54 -12.58 31.94
N SER A 200 31.12 -11.47 32.55
CA SER A 200 31.89 -10.78 33.59
C SER A 200 32.12 -11.61 34.86
N ILE A 201 31.19 -12.51 35.20
CA ILE A 201 31.32 -13.44 36.32
C ILE A 201 32.33 -14.53 35.97
N PHE A 202 32.24 -15.10 34.76
CA PHE A 202 33.13 -16.18 34.33
C PHE A 202 34.57 -15.73 34.08
N ALA A 203 34.78 -14.48 33.67
CA ALA A 203 36.12 -13.88 33.52
C ALA A 203 36.92 -13.86 34.84
N GLN A 204 36.24 -13.84 35.99
CA GLN A 204 36.87 -13.83 37.31
C GLN A 204 37.40 -15.20 37.76
N PHE A 205 36.99 -16.30 37.11
CA PHE A 205 37.31 -17.67 37.52
C PHE A 205 38.53 -18.31 36.84
N ASN A 206 39.41 -17.53 36.18
CA ASN A 206 40.61 -18.06 35.47
C ASN A 206 40.31 -19.23 34.50
N ALA A 207 39.50 -18.93 33.48
CA ALA A 207 39.65 -19.25 32.04
C ALA A 207 40.42 -20.52 31.55
N GLY A 208 40.45 -21.63 32.29
CA GLY A 208 41.20 -22.82 31.91
C GLY A 208 40.62 -23.63 30.74
N GLN A 209 39.31 -23.53 30.49
CA GLN A 209 38.60 -24.00 29.28
C GLN A 209 37.10 -23.78 29.51
N LEU A 210 36.59 -22.57 29.19
CA LEU A 210 35.13 -22.42 29.14
C LEU A 210 34.55 -23.43 28.14
N PRO A 211 33.47 -24.15 28.50
CA PRO A 211 32.79 -25.08 27.61
C PRO A 211 32.43 -24.42 26.28
N LEU A 212 32.46 -25.21 25.21
CA LEU A 212 32.22 -24.75 23.85
C LEU A 212 30.91 -23.93 23.68
N PRO A 213 29.77 -24.31 24.32
CA PRO A 213 28.54 -23.50 24.27
C PRO A 213 28.72 -22.08 24.83
N THR A 214 29.41 -21.93 25.96
CA THR A 214 29.66 -20.63 26.61
C THR A 214 30.59 -19.77 25.77
N ARG A 215 31.58 -20.38 25.11
CA ARG A 215 32.51 -19.66 24.23
C ARG A 215 31.83 -19.14 22.96
N ILE A 216 30.94 -19.93 22.34
CA ILE A 216 30.12 -19.49 21.21
C ILE A 216 29.21 -18.33 21.64
N LEU A 217 28.57 -18.46 22.79
CA LEU A 217 27.67 -17.44 23.32
C LEU A 217 28.39 -16.10 23.56
N MET A 218 29.57 -16.13 24.18
CA MET A 218 30.40 -14.93 24.40
C MET A 218 30.90 -14.32 23.09
N ALA A 219 31.40 -15.14 22.15
CA ALA A 219 31.85 -14.66 20.85
C ALA A 219 30.72 -13.99 20.05
N THR A 220 29.51 -14.54 20.13
CA THR A 220 28.31 -13.96 19.50
C THR A 220 27.97 -12.61 20.15
N SER A 221 28.00 -12.53 21.49
CA SER A 221 27.74 -11.28 22.21
C SER A 221 28.78 -10.20 21.95
N GLU A 222 30.08 -10.52 21.93
CA GLU A 222 31.14 -9.58 21.57
C GLU A 222 31.01 -9.10 20.11
N PHE A 223 30.62 -9.99 19.19
CA PHE A 223 30.33 -9.62 17.82
C PHE A 223 29.17 -8.62 17.74
N PHE A 224 28.06 -8.90 18.42
CA PHE A 224 26.92 -7.98 18.46
C PHE A 224 27.30 -6.66 19.14
N LEU A 225 28.01 -6.64 20.26
CA LEU A 225 28.36 -5.40 20.97
C LEU A 225 29.38 -4.53 20.22
N ASN A 226 30.36 -5.12 19.55
CA ASN A 226 31.41 -4.36 18.85
C ASN A 226 31.03 -4.01 17.40
N TYR A 227 30.22 -4.84 16.75
CA TYR A 227 29.85 -4.68 15.35
C TYR A 227 28.35 -4.42 15.13
N TRP A 228 27.55 -4.11 16.16
CA TRP A 228 26.11 -3.81 15.98
C TRP A 228 25.87 -2.72 14.93
N TRP A 229 26.74 -1.71 14.85
CA TRP A 229 26.64 -0.63 13.87
C TRP A 229 26.95 -1.12 12.46
N LEU A 230 27.91 -2.03 12.29
CA LEU A 230 28.24 -2.65 11.01
C LEU A 230 27.14 -3.63 10.57
N VAL A 231 26.61 -4.41 11.50
CA VAL A 231 25.45 -5.29 11.29
C VAL A 231 24.22 -4.47 10.94
N GLY A 232 23.98 -3.35 11.63
CA GLY A 232 22.91 -2.41 11.33
C GLY A 232 23.07 -1.78 9.95
N LEU A 233 24.27 -1.29 9.62
CA LEU A 233 24.58 -0.72 8.31
C LEU A 233 24.41 -1.74 7.18
N LEU A 234 24.93 -2.96 7.33
CA LEU A 234 24.77 -4.05 6.36
C LEU A 234 23.31 -4.49 6.24
N SER A 235 22.57 -4.54 7.34
CA SER A 235 21.15 -4.89 7.33
C SER A 235 20.33 -3.84 6.61
N VAL A 236 20.52 -2.55 6.94
CA VAL A 236 19.85 -1.44 6.26
C VAL A 236 20.26 -1.40 4.78
N GLY A 237 21.56 -1.53 4.48
CA GLY A 237 22.07 -1.58 3.10
C GLY A 237 21.50 -2.74 2.29
N SER A 238 21.40 -3.93 2.90
CA SER A 238 20.80 -5.11 2.27
C SER A 238 19.30 -4.93 2.05
N VAL A 239 18.58 -4.39 3.03
CA VAL A 239 17.15 -4.10 2.91
C VAL A 239 16.92 -3.05 1.82
N VAL A 240 17.65 -1.95 1.82
CA VAL A 240 17.53 -0.90 0.79
C VAL A 240 17.91 -1.44 -0.59
N GLY A 241 19.02 -2.18 -0.71
CA GLY A 241 19.45 -2.81 -1.96
C GLY A 241 18.42 -3.80 -2.49
N PHE A 242 17.86 -4.64 -1.62
CA PHE A 242 16.78 -5.56 -1.94
C PHE A 242 15.51 -4.80 -2.38
N LEU A 243 15.10 -3.77 -1.62
CA LEU A 243 13.93 -2.95 -1.93
C LEU A 243 14.10 -2.20 -3.27
N GLN A 244 15.31 -1.79 -3.63
CA GLN A 244 15.59 -1.18 -4.93
C GLN A 244 15.58 -2.23 -6.05
N TYR A 245 16.11 -3.43 -5.80
CA TYR A 245 16.09 -4.52 -6.78
C TYR A 245 14.67 -4.96 -7.12
N ILE A 246 13.78 -5.14 -6.13
CA ILE A 246 12.39 -5.53 -6.36
C ILE A 246 11.53 -4.43 -7.02
N LYS A 247 12.02 -3.19 -7.12
CA LYS A 247 11.38 -2.14 -7.93
C LYS A 247 11.70 -2.26 -9.42
N THR A 248 12.76 -2.98 -9.78
CA THR A 248 13.07 -3.26 -11.19
C THR A 248 12.08 -4.28 -11.76
N PRO A 249 11.72 -4.22 -13.05
CA PRO A 249 10.78 -5.17 -13.65
C PRO A 249 11.21 -6.64 -13.47
N ALA A 250 12.49 -6.93 -13.68
CA ALA A 250 13.05 -8.28 -13.50
C ALA A 250 13.04 -8.73 -12.03
N GLY A 251 13.42 -7.83 -11.11
CA GLY A 251 13.44 -8.13 -9.68
C GLY A 251 12.03 -8.33 -9.11
N LYS A 252 11.04 -7.54 -9.57
CA LYS A 252 9.64 -7.70 -9.17
C LYS A 252 9.08 -9.05 -9.61
N LEU A 253 9.28 -9.42 -10.87
CA LEU A 253 8.83 -10.73 -11.41
C LEU A 253 9.50 -11.90 -10.66
N TRP A 254 10.82 -11.83 -10.43
CA TRP A 254 11.54 -12.85 -9.66
C TRP A 254 11.01 -12.97 -8.23
N TRP A 255 10.82 -11.85 -7.55
CA TRP A 255 10.32 -11.81 -6.18
C TRP A 255 8.89 -12.34 -6.09
N ASP A 256 8.02 -11.92 -7.00
CA ASP A 256 6.63 -12.36 -7.08
C ASP A 256 6.50 -13.86 -7.35
N ARG A 257 7.45 -14.45 -8.10
CA ARG A 257 7.54 -15.90 -8.30
C ARG A 257 8.02 -16.62 -7.04
N ILE A 258 8.99 -16.05 -6.31
CA ILE A 258 9.50 -16.64 -5.06
C ILE A 258 8.45 -16.61 -3.96
N LYS A 259 7.63 -15.54 -3.90
CA LYS A 259 6.53 -15.44 -2.92
C LYS A 259 5.66 -16.68 -2.88
N LEU A 260 5.38 -17.26 -4.05
CA LEU A 260 4.53 -18.44 -4.22
C LEU A 260 5.18 -19.73 -3.71
N LYS A 261 6.50 -19.74 -3.49
CA LYS A 261 7.27 -20.91 -3.03
C LYS A 261 7.65 -20.84 -1.56
N PHE A 262 7.31 -19.76 -0.84
CA PHE A 262 7.61 -19.69 0.59
C PHE A 262 6.84 -20.78 1.34
N PRO A 263 7.49 -21.51 2.26
CA PRO A 263 6.79 -22.48 3.10
C PRO A 263 5.72 -21.78 3.94
N VAL A 264 4.60 -22.46 4.19
CA VAL A 264 3.42 -22.00 4.95
C VAL A 264 2.61 -20.88 4.27
N ILE A 265 3.25 -19.86 3.71
CA ILE A 265 2.56 -18.66 3.16
C ILE A 265 2.37 -18.74 1.65
N GLY A 266 3.26 -19.42 0.91
CA GLY A 266 3.25 -19.47 -0.55
C GLY A 266 1.96 -20.03 -1.13
N ASP A 267 1.46 -21.13 -0.56
CA ASP A 267 0.19 -21.74 -0.96
C ASP A 267 -1.01 -20.80 -0.72
N ILE A 268 -0.98 -20.02 0.36
CA ILE A 268 -2.02 -19.04 0.69
C ILE A 268 -2.01 -17.91 -0.33
N ILE A 269 -0.83 -17.39 -0.67
CA ILE A 269 -0.68 -16.34 -1.69
C ILE A 269 -1.16 -16.88 -3.05
N TYR A 270 -0.77 -18.09 -3.42
CA TYR A 270 -1.17 -18.72 -4.67
C TYR A 270 -2.71 -18.87 -4.76
N ARG A 271 -3.35 -19.40 -3.72
CA ARG A 271 -4.82 -19.52 -3.65
C ARG A 271 -5.51 -18.16 -3.66
N ALA A 272 -4.96 -17.16 -2.98
CA ALA A 272 -5.48 -15.79 -2.99
C ALA A 272 -5.38 -15.14 -4.39
N LEU A 273 -4.33 -15.45 -5.15
CA LEU A 273 -4.17 -14.98 -6.53
C LEU A 273 -5.16 -15.65 -7.48
N LEU A 274 -5.39 -16.97 -7.33
CA LEU A 274 -6.43 -17.67 -8.09
C LEU A 274 -7.83 -17.11 -7.78
N ALA A 275 -8.16 -16.92 -6.50
CA ALA A 275 -9.40 -16.28 -6.08
C ALA A 275 -9.57 -14.89 -6.71
N ARG A 276 -8.55 -14.03 -6.61
CA ARG A 276 -8.58 -12.67 -7.16
C ARG A 276 -8.75 -12.68 -8.68
N PHE A 277 -8.00 -13.53 -9.39
CA PHE A 277 -8.14 -13.71 -10.84
C PHE A 277 -9.57 -14.09 -11.20
N SER A 278 -10.08 -15.20 -10.63
CA SER A 278 -11.41 -15.73 -10.98
C SER A 278 -12.52 -14.75 -10.61
N ARG A 279 -12.44 -14.11 -9.44
CA ARG A 279 -13.40 -13.10 -8.99
C ARG A 279 -13.47 -11.91 -9.95
N THR A 280 -12.31 -11.34 -10.25
CA THR A 280 -12.21 -10.15 -11.09
C THR A 280 -12.65 -10.46 -12.50
N PHE A 281 -12.16 -11.58 -13.06
CA PHE A 281 -12.48 -11.98 -14.42
C PHE A 281 -13.97 -12.31 -14.56
N GLY A 282 -14.55 -13.13 -13.66
CA GLY A 282 -15.97 -13.47 -13.68
C GLY A 282 -16.87 -12.24 -13.55
N MET A 283 -16.53 -11.30 -12.65
CA MET A 283 -17.25 -10.04 -12.51
C MET A 283 -17.21 -9.22 -13.81
N MET A 284 -16.06 -9.08 -14.44
CA MET A 284 -15.91 -8.30 -15.67
C MET A 284 -16.72 -8.89 -16.83
N ILE A 285 -16.72 -10.22 -16.97
CA ILE A 285 -17.53 -10.92 -17.96
C ILE A 285 -19.03 -10.73 -17.68
N ARG A 286 -19.48 -10.91 -16.43
CA ARG A 286 -20.86 -10.67 -16.00
C ARG A 286 -21.34 -9.24 -16.28
N SER A 287 -20.43 -8.29 -16.15
CA SER A 287 -20.68 -6.86 -16.38
C SER A 287 -20.79 -6.52 -17.86
N GLY A 288 -20.54 -7.47 -18.76
CA GLY A 288 -20.56 -7.26 -20.21
C GLY A 288 -19.29 -6.60 -20.75
N VAL A 289 -18.19 -6.59 -19.99
CA VAL A 289 -16.90 -6.11 -20.48
C VAL A 289 -16.38 -7.10 -21.52
N PRO A 290 -15.93 -6.65 -22.72
CA PRO A 290 -15.37 -7.53 -23.72
C PRO A 290 -14.22 -8.39 -23.17
N LEU A 291 -14.19 -9.67 -23.52
CA LEU A 291 -13.25 -10.69 -23.01
C LEU A 291 -11.78 -10.23 -22.99
N ILE A 292 -11.31 -9.67 -24.10
CA ILE A 292 -9.92 -9.20 -24.26
C ILE A 292 -9.62 -8.02 -23.33
N ASN A 293 -10.58 -7.10 -23.18
CA ASN A 293 -10.46 -5.98 -22.24
C ASN A 293 -10.51 -6.45 -20.79
N ALA A 294 -11.35 -7.46 -20.49
CA ALA A 294 -11.40 -8.06 -19.17
C ALA A 294 -10.05 -8.68 -18.78
N LEU A 295 -9.39 -9.42 -19.69
CA LEU A 295 -8.04 -9.98 -19.45
C LEU A 295 -6.99 -8.88 -19.24
N ASN A 296 -7.04 -7.78 -19.99
CA ASN A 296 -6.17 -6.62 -19.77
C ASN A 296 -6.30 -6.05 -18.36
N ILE A 297 -7.53 -5.81 -17.92
CA ILE A 297 -7.82 -5.21 -16.62
C ILE A 297 -7.44 -6.17 -15.49
N VAL A 298 -7.73 -7.46 -15.66
CA VAL A 298 -7.32 -8.49 -14.69
C VAL A 298 -5.80 -8.53 -14.56
N ALA A 299 -5.03 -8.41 -15.66
CA ALA A 299 -3.58 -8.36 -15.60
C ALA A 299 -3.04 -7.09 -14.89
N GLU A 300 -3.76 -5.98 -14.89
CA GLU A 300 -3.37 -4.76 -14.18
C GLU A 300 -3.72 -4.80 -12.68
N VAL A 301 -4.83 -5.44 -12.33
CA VAL A 301 -5.37 -5.46 -10.96
C VAL A 301 -4.83 -6.64 -10.13
N VAL A 302 -4.34 -7.70 -10.80
CA VAL A 302 -3.75 -8.84 -10.08
C VAL A 302 -2.43 -8.42 -9.44
N ASP A 303 -2.35 -8.51 -8.12
CA ASP A 303 -1.23 -8.02 -7.29
C ASP A 303 -0.02 -8.97 -7.32
N ASN A 304 0.41 -9.36 -8.52
CA ASN A 304 1.57 -10.22 -8.77
C ASN A 304 1.97 -10.15 -10.27
N ASP A 305 3.18 -9.67 -10.58
CA ASP A 305 3.63 -9.48 -11.96
C ASP A 305 3.84 -10.80 -12.72
N TRP A 306 4.19 -11.88 -12.00
CA TRP A 306 4.27 -13.21 -12.59
C TRP A 306 2.88 -13.69 -13.03
N VAL A 307 1.84 -13.46 -12.22
CA VAL A 307 0.44 -13.72 -12.61
C VAL A 307 0.00 -12.83 -13.76
N ALA A 308 0.24 -11.53 -13.67
CA ALA A 308 -0.10 -10.57 -14.70
C ALA A 308 0.49 -10.94 -16.07
N GLN A 309 1.73 -11.45 -16.10
CA GLN A 309 2.36 -11.87 -17.34
C GLN A 309 1.62 -13.03 -18.01
N HIS A 310 1.24 -14.07 -17.26
CA HIS A 310 0.53 -15.21 -17.86
C HIS A 310 -0.89 -14.81 -18.30
N VAL A 311 -1.54 -13.89 -17.60
CA VAL A 311 -2.84 -13.34 -18.04
C VAL A 311 -2.68 -12.55 -19.34
N ARG A 312 -1.59 -11.80 -19.52
CA ARG A 312 -1.26 -11.14 -20.81
C ARG A 312 -0.98 -12.16 -21.91
N ASP A 313 -0.30 -13.26 -21.60
CA ASP A 313 -0.05 -14.33 -22.56
C ASP A 313 -1.36 -15.02 -22.99
N MET A 314 -2.29 -15.23 -22.04
CA MET A 314 -3.64 -15.72 -22.34
C MET A 314 -4.38 -14.78 -23.27
N ARG A 315 -4.31 -13.46 -23.01
CA ARG A 315 -4.93 -12.45 -23.88
C ARG A 315 -4.44 -12.57 -25.32
N GLY A 316 -3.13 -12.70 -25.52
CA GLY A 316 -2.56 -12.89 -26.86
C GLY A 316 -3.08 -14.15 -27.56
N GLY A 317 -3.28 -15.25 -26.84
CA GLY A 317 -3.90 -16.46 -27.41
C GLY A 317 -5.38 -16.26 -27.78
N VAL A 318 -6.16 -15.59 -26.93
CA VAL A 318 -7.57 -15.28 -27.21
C VAL A 318 -7.72 -14.29 -28.38
N GLU A 319 -6.83 -13.30 -28.50
CA GLU A 319 -6.75 -12.40 -29.66
C GLU A 319 -6.55 -13.16 -30.97
N ASN A 320 -5.83 -14.29 -30.93
CA ASN A 320 -5.61 -15.19 -32.07
C ASN A 320 -6.76 -16.20 -32.30
N GLY A 321 -7.86 -16.11 -31.54
CA GLY A 321 -9.03 -16.99 -31.67
C GLY A 321 -8.89 -18.35 -30.98
N GLU A 322 -7.91 -18.52 -30.10
CA GLU A 322 -7.80 -19.74 -29.28
C GLU A 322 -8.83 -19.75 -28.15
N SER A 323 -9.26 -20.95 -27.74
CA SER A 323 -10.18 -21.11 -26.61
C SER A 323 -9.54 -20.71 -25.28
N ILE A 324 -10.36 -20.21 -24.35
CA ILE A 324 -9.91 -19.74 -23.03
C ILE A 324 -9.30 -20.91 -22.24
N ARG A 325 -9.93 -22.09 -22.32
CA ARG A 325 -9.40 -23.32 -21.71
C ARG A 325 -7.98 -23.61 -22.20
N LEU A 326 -7.74 -23.51 -23.51
CA LEU A 326 -6.45 -23.85 -24.11
C LEU A 326 -5.36 -22.89 -23.65
N VAL A 327 -5.62 -21.58 -23.74
CA VAL A 327 -4.64 -20.58 -23.31
C VAL A 327 -4.38 -20.64 -21.81
N ALA A 328 -5.41 -20.86 -20.99
CA ALA A 328 -5.27 -21.01 -19.55
C ALA A 328 -4.41 -22.25 -19.21
N SER A 329 -4.63 -23.37 -19.88
CA SER A 329 -3.88 -24.61 -19.64
C SER A 329 -2.39 -24.47 -19.97
N ARG A 330 -2.04 -23.74 -21.03
CA ARG A 330 -0.63 -23.50 -21.43
C ARG A 330 0.16 -22.69 -20.42
N THR A 331 -0.51 -21.88 -19.59
CA THR A 331 0.17 -21.08 -18.57
C THR A 331 0.74 -21.91 -17.43
N GLU A 332 0.25 -23.14 -17.23
CA GLU A 332 0.58 -24.02 -16.09
C GLU A 332 0.40 -23.36 -14.70
N MET A 333 -0.28 -22.22 -14.66
CA MET A 333 -0.50 -21.43 -13.45
C MET A 333 -1.77 -21.81 -12.72
N PHE A 334 -2.76 -22.32 -13.45
CA PHE A 334 -4.08 -22.58 -12.91
C PHE A 334 -4.17 -23.99 -12.34
N SER A 335 -4.94 -24.12 -11.27
CA SER A 335 -5.27 -25.43 -10.73
C SER A 335 -6.17 -26.21 -11.70
N PRO A 336 -6.23 -27.55 -11.55
CA PRO A 336 -7.18 -28.36 -12.32
C PRO A 336 -8.63 -27.89 -12.16
N LEU A 337 -9.01 -27.41 -10.97
CA LEU A 337 -10.34 -26.87 -10.71
C LEU A 337 -10.63 -25.63 -11.57
N VAL A 338 -9.69 -24.69 -11.66
CA VAL A 338 -9.89 -23.48 -12.48
C VAL A 338 -10.02 -23.85 -13.96
N ILE A 339 -9.12 -24.71 -14.47
CA ILE A 339 -9.17 -25.16 -15.87
C ILE A 339 -10.50 -25.85 -16.18
N GLN A 340 -10.98 -26.70 -15.27
CA GLN A 340 -12.25 -27.40 -15.44
C GLN A 340 -13.43 -26.43 -15.47
N MET A 341 -13.48 -25.45 -14.56
CA MET A 341 -14.56 -24.48 -14.48
C MET A 341 -14.55 -23.52 -15.68
N VAL A 342 -13.38 -23.14 -16.17
CA VAL A 342 -13.24 -22.39 -17.43
C VAL A 342 -13.75 -23.22 -18.62
N SER A 343 -13.40 -24.50 -18.70
CA SER A 343 -13.89 -25.39 -19.77
C SER A 343 -15.40 -25.48 -19.77
N VAL A 344 -16.01 -25.75 -18.61
CA VAL A 344 -17.47 -25.87 -18.49
C VAL A 344 -18.13 -24.53 -18.83
N GLY A 345 -17.62 -23.42 -18.29
CA GLY A 345 -18.16 -22.09 -18.54
C GLY A 345 -18.01 -21.62 -19.99
N GLU A 346 -16.95 -22.03 -20.68
CA GLU A 346 -16.76 -21.77 -22.11
C GLU A 346 -17.72 -22.60 -22.98
N GLU A 347 -17.95 -23.87 -22.62
CA GLU A 347 -18.89 -24.76 -23.32
C GLU A 347 -20.37 -24.37 -23.10
N THR A 348 -20.74 -23.96 -21.88
CA THR A 348 -22.13 -23.58 -21.53
C THR A 348 -22.42 -22.10 -21.74
N GLY A 349 -21.40 -21.28 -21.98
CA GLY A 349 -21.52 -19.82 -22.03
C GLY A 349 -21.72 -19.15 -20.67
N GLN A 350 -21.48 -19.86 -19.56
CA GLN A 350 -21.65 -19.39 -18.18
C GLN A 350 -20.30 -19.19 -17.47
N LEU A 351 -19.34 -18.59 -18.18
CA LEU A 351 -17.98 -18.40 -17.66
C LEU A 351 -17.94 -17.53 -16.39
N ASP A 352 -18.82 -16.53 -16.30
CA ASP A 352 -18.96 -15.66 -15.14
C ASP A 352 -19.38 -16.43 -13.89
N GLU A 353 -20.41 -17.27 -13.98
CA GLU A 353 -20.90 -18.07 -12.86
C GLU A 353 -19.84 -19.10 -12.41
N MET A 354 -19.20 -19.80 -13.36
CA MET A 354 -18.18 -20.79 -13.05
C MET A 354 -16.95 -20.17 -12.38
N LEU A 355 -16.51 -18.99 -12.83
CA LEU A 355 -15.40 -18.27 -12.20
C LEU A 355 -15.75 -17.72 -10.82
N GLU A 356 -17.00 -17.29 -10.62
CA GLU A 356 -17.48 -16.87 -9.29
C GLU A 356 -17.45 -18.03 -8.28
N GLN A 357 -17.83 -19.24 -8.68
CA GLN A 357 -17.72 -20.43 -7.82
C GLN A 357 -16.25 -20.76 -7.48
N VAL A 358 -15.34 -20.67 -8.46
CA VAL A 358 -13.90 -20.84 -8.22
C VAL A 358 -13.37 -19.81 -7.22
N ALA A 359 -13.78 -18.54 -7.37
CA ALA A 359 -13.39 -17.49 -6.46
C ALA A 359 -13.83 -17.76 -5.03
N LEU A 360 -15.11 -18.11 -4.83
CA LEU A 360 -15.67 -18.44 -3.51
C LEU A 360 -14.92 -19.62 -2.86
N PHE A 361 -14.66 -20.69 -3.62
CA PHE A 361 -13.92 -21.84 -3.13
C PHE A 361 -12.51 -21.47 -2.63
N TYR A 362 -11.76 -20.69 -3.41
CA TYR A 362 -10.40 -20.29 -3.00
C TYR A 362 -10.40 -19.23 -1.89
N GLU A 363 -11.38 -18.33 -1.84
CA GLU A 363 -11.57 -17.39 -0.74
C GLU A 363 -11.79 -18.13 0.59
N GLU A 364 -12.64 -19.16 0.60
CA GLU A 364 -12.87 -20.00 1.78
C GLU A 364 -11.62 -20.77 2.20
N GLN A 365 -10.87 -21.32 1.22
CA GLN A 365 -9.63 -22.01 1.51
C GLN A 365 -8.55 -21.07 2.08
N VAL A 366 -8.43 -19.86 1.55
CA VAL A 366 -7.53 -18.82 2.09
C VAL A 366 -7.92 -18.48 3.53
N ASP A 367 -9.21 -18.28 3.81
CA ASP A 367 -9.68 -18.01 5.18
C ASP A 367 -9.36 -19.15 6.14
N TYR A 368 -9.50 -20.40 5.69
CA TYR A 368 -9.15 -21.57 6.47
C TYR A 368 -7.64 -21.65 6.76
N ASP A 369 -6.81 -21.44 5.76
CA ASP A 369 -5.35 -21.48 5.91
C ASP A 369 -4.83 -20.34 6.79
N LEU A 370 -5.43 -19.14 6.67
CA LEU A 370 -5.12 -17.99 7.52
C LEU A 370 -5.44 -18.25 9.01
N LYS A 371 -6.52 -19.00 9.30
CA LYS A 371 -6.83 -19.41 10.68
C LYS A 371 -5.77 -20.38 11.21
N LYS A 372 -5.41 -21.40 10.42
CA LYS A 372 -4.38 -22.39 10.78
C LYS A 372 -2.99 -21.79 10.98
N LEU A 373 -2.67 -20.71 10.28
CA LEU A 373 -1.41 -19.99 10.45
C LEU A 373 -1.18 -19.57 11.91
N SER A 374 -2.25 -19.23 12.64
CA SER A 374 -2.16 -18.86 14.06
C SER A 374 -1.84 -20.07 14.93
N ASP A 375 -2.40 -21.24 14.62
CA ASP A 375 -2.19 -22.48 15.37
C ASP A 375 -0.73 -22.97 15.30
N TYR A 376 -0.03 -22.67 14.21
CA TYR A 376 1.40 -23.02 14.08
C TYR A 376 2.34 -22.12 14.89
N ILE A 377 1.92 -20.90 15.21
CA ILE A 377 2.78 -19.95 15.91
C ILE A 377 3.03 -20.39 17.36
N GLU A 378 2.02 -20.95 18.04
CA GLU A 378 2.17 -21.38 19.44
C GLU A 378 3.22 -22.49 19.64
N PRO A 379 3.22 -23.60 18.89
CA PRO A 379 4.28 -24.61 18.98
C PRO A 379 5.67 -24.06 18.66
N ILE A 380 5.79 -23.21 17.62
CA ILE A 380 7.06 -22.57 17.26
C ILE A 380 7.56 -21.72 18.43
N MET A 381 6.66 -20.99 19.09
CA MET A 381 6.98 -20.17 20.26
C MET A 381 7.46 -20.99 21.45
N ILE A 382 6.78 -22.09 21.76
CA ILE A 382 7.16 -22.98 22.86
C ILE A 382 8.56 -23.57 22.60
N VAL A 383 8.81 -24.05 21.38
CA VAL A 383 10.11 -24.59 20.99
C VAL A 383 11.19 -23.52 21.04
N PHE A 384 10.90 -22.31 20.55
CA PHE A 384 11.85 -21.20 20.53
C PHE A 384 12.21 -20.71 21.94
N ILE A 385 11.21 -20.44 22.78
CA ILE A 385 11.42 -20.03 24.18
C ILE A 385 12.12 -21.14 24.95
N GLY A 386 11.68 -22.39 24.79
CA GLY A 386 12.31 -23.55 25.39
C GLY A 386 13.78 -23.67 24.98
N GLY A 387 14.09 -23.44 23.70
CA GLY A 387 15.46 -23.39 23.18
C GLY A 387 16.30 -22.27 23.81
N ILE A 388 15.76 -21.05 23.91
CA ILE A 388 16.45 -19.93 24.58
C ILE A 388 16.72 -20.26 26.05
N VAL A 389 15.70 -20.73 26.78
CA VAL A 389 15.83 -21.07 28.20
C VAL A 389 16.84 -22.20 28.39
N LEU A 390 16.83 -23.22 27.53
CA LEU A 390 17.81 -24.31 27.56
C LEU A 390 19.23 -23.80 27.33
N ILE A 391 19.45 -22.93 26.34
CA ILE A 391 20.77 -22.33 26.06
C ILE A 391 21.24 -21.52 27.27
N LEU A 392 20.36 -20.71 27.87
CA LEU A 392 20.69 -19.93 29.06
C LEU A 392 21.00 -20.84 30.25
N MET A 393 20.20 -21.88 30.48
CA MET A 393 20.45 -22.85 31.56
C MET A 393 21.78 -23.56 31.35
N LEU A 394 22.06 -24.07 30.16
CA LEU A 394 23.34 -24.73 29.87
C LEU A 394 24.52 -23.76 30.06
N ALA A 395 24.41 -22.53 29.56
CA ALA A 395 25.45 -21.52 29.69
C ALA A 395 25.76 -21.16 31.16
N VAL A 396 24.76 -21.23 32.05
CA VAL A 396 24.91 -20.93 33.48
C VAL A 396 25.32 -22.15 34.30
N TYR A 397 24.65 -23.29 34.12
CA TYR A 397 24.83 -24.48 34.96
C TYR A 397 26.10 -25.27 34.64
N LEU A 398 26.50 -25.40 33.37
CA LEU A 398 27.71 -26.16 33.00
C LEU A 398 28.97 -25.61 33.69
N PRO A 399 29.26 -24.28 33.64
CA PRO A 399 30.41 -23.73 34.34
C PRO A 399 30.33 -23.91 35.86
N MET A 400 29.15 -23.79 36.47
CA MET A 400 29.00 -24.05 37.92
C MET A 400 29.31 -25.50 38.29
N TRP A 401 28.94 -26.45 37.44
CA TRP A 401 29.28 -27.86 37.63
C TRP A 401 30.79 -28.07 37.53
N GLU A 402 31.44 -27.50 36.52
CA GLU A 402 32.89 -27.60 36.36
C GLU A 402 33.64 -27.02 37.56
N LEU A 403 33.22 -25.85 38.06
CA LEU A 403 33.80 -25.22 39.26
C LEU A 403 33.64 -26.09 40.52
N THR A 404 32.46 -26.68 40.75
CA THR A 404 32.23 -27.57 41.91
C THR A 404 32.94 -28.91 41.79
N SER A 405 33.13 -29.42 40.58
CA SER A 405 33.90 -30.66 40.34
C SER A 405 35.42 -30.46 40.45
N ALA A 406 35.93 -29.29 40.04
CA ALA A 406 37.33 -28.90 40.21
C ALA A 406 37.67 -28.70 41.70
N GLY A 407 36.78 -28.09 42.48
CA GLY A 407 36.93 -27.93 43.93
C GLY A 407 36.84 -29.22 44.75
N ARG A 408 36.45 -30.36 44.16
CA ARG A 408 36.46 -31.69 44.79
C ARG A 408 37.73 -32.51 44.51
N ARG A 409 38.61 -32.03 43.62
CA ARG A 409 39.85 -32.72 43.22
C ARG A 409 41.13 -32.12 43.80
N GLY A 410 41.02 -31.06 44.61
CA GLY A 410 42.07 -30.57 45.51
C GLY A 410 41.64 -30.80 46.95
#